data_AF-A0A1Q4YWR1-F1
#
_entry.id   AF-A0A1Q4YWR1-F1
#
_cell.length_a   1.000
_cell.length_b   1.000
_cell.length_c   1.000
_cell.angle_alpha   90.00
_cell.angle_beta   90.00
_cell.angle_gamma   90.00
#
_symmetry.space_group_name_H-M   'P 1'
#
loop_
_entity.id
_entity.type
_entity.pdbx_description
1 polymer ?
#
loop_
_entity_poly.entity_id
_entity_poly.type
_entity_poly.pdbx_seq_one_letter_code
_entity_poly.pdbx_strand_id
1 'polypeptide(L)' 'MGFRITLTEDQVSQIWAYLARCVNEVESYLRDDDITGANAFMDQVLNEAGKGCHDLVLDTISRLRGQADWRTFIPHE' A
#
# COMPACT_ATOMS: atom_id res chain seq x y z
N MET A 1 -26.47 -19.78 2.34
CA MET A 1 -26.13 -19.34 0.97
C MET A 1 -24.83 -18.56 1.06
N GLY A 2 -23.70 -19.17 0.70
CA GLY A 2 -22.40 -18.51 0.70
C GLY A 2 -22.18 -17.79 -0.63
N PHE A 3 -22.14 -16.46 -0.62
CA PHE A 3 -21.80 -15.68 -1.79
C PHE A 3 -20.30 -15.85 -2.07
N ARG A 4 -19.97 -16.70 -3.04
CA ARG A 4 -18.62 -16.82 -3.58
C ARG A 4 -18.42 -15.66 -4.57
N ILE A 5 -17.92 -14.53 -4.07
CA ILE A 5 -17.49 -13.43 -4.92
C ILE A 5 -16.29 -13.96 -5.73
N THR A 6 -16.56 -14.37 -6.96
CA THR A 6 -15.52 -14.79 -7.89
C THR A 6 -15.12 -13.51 -8.62
N LEU A 7 -14.03 -12.88 -8.16
CA LEU A 7 -13.47 -11.73 -8.86
C LEU A 7 -13.11 -12.19 -10.28
N THR A 8 -13.52 -11.43 -11.28
CA THR A 8 -13.11 -11.69 -12.66
C THR A 8 -11.63 -11.36 -12.83
N GLU A 9 -10.97 -11.93 -13.83
CA GLU A 9 -9.56 -11.61 -14.14
C GLU A 9 -9.35 -10.11 -14.36
N ASP A 10 -10.33 -9.42 -14.94
CA ASP A 10 -10.33 -7.97 -15.12
C ASP A 10 -10.36 -7.23 -13.78
N GLN A 11 -11.23 -7.63 -12.84
CA GLN A 11 -11.29 -7.05 -11.50
C GLN A 11 -10.00 -7.27 -10.72
N VAL A 12 -9.39 -8.45 -10.86
CA VAL A 12 -8.08 -8.75 -10.26
C VAL A 12 -7.01 -7.83 -10.87
N SER A 13 -6.99 -7.67 -12.19
CA SER A 13 -6.05 -6.77 -12.87
C SER A 13 -6.20 -5.32 -12.44
N GLN A 14 -7.44 -4.84 -12.23
CA GLN A 14 -7.71 -3.49 -11.75
C GLN A 14 -7.19 -3.28 -10.32
N ILE A 15 -7.37 -4.27 -9.44
CA ILE A 15 -6.84 -4.23 -8.06
C ILE A 15 -5.31 -4.18 -8.08
N TRP A 16 -4.66 -5.00 -8.91
CA TRP A 16 -3.21 -4.96 -9.04
C TRP A 16 -2.69 -3.64 -9.61
N ALA A 17 -3.39 -3.07 -10.58
CA ALA A 17 -3.05 -1.76 -11.13
C ALA A 17 -3.18 -0.65 -10.07
N TYR A 18 -4.23 -0.71 -9.25
CA TYR A 18 -4.42 0.21 -8.13
C TYR A 18 -3.30 0.06 -7.08
N LEU A 19 -2.98 -1.16 -6.66
CA LEU A 19 -1.89 -1.42 -5.72
C LEU A 19 -0.54 -0.93 -6.25
N ALA A 20 -0.24 -1.20 -7.52
CA ALA A 20 0.99 -0.72 -8.16
C ALA A 20 1.07 0.81 -8.18
N ARG A 21 -0.06 1.49 -8.40
CA ARG A 21 -0.13 2.96 -8.31
C ARG A 21 0.15 3.42 -6.88
N CYS A 22 -0.51 2.85 -5.87
CA CYS A 22 -0.30 3.25 -4.48
C CYS A 22 1.15 3.05 -4.03
N VAL A 23 1.78 1.94 -4.40
CA VAL A 23 3.19 1.70 -4.10
C VAL A 23 4.09 2.75 -4.75
N ASN A 24 3.87 3.06 -6.04
CA ASN A 24 4.66 4.09 -6.72
C ASN A 24 4.52 5.48 -6.10
N GLU A 25 3.31 5.88 -5.68
CA GLU A 25 3.09 7.17 -5.02
C GLU A 25 3.85 7.24 -3.70
N VAL A 26 3.73 6.22 -2.85
CA VAL A 26 4.46 6.18 -1.57
C VAL A 26 5.95 6.12 -1.79
N GLU A 27 6.44 5.33 -2.76
CA GLU A 27 7.85 5.33 -3.11
C GLU A 27 8.34 6.70 -3.60
N SER A 28 7.52 7.46 -4.32
CA SER A 28 7.84 8.83 -4.74
C SER A 28 8.01 9.73 -3.51
N TYR A 29 7.05 9.72 -2.58
CA TYR A 29 7.17 10.49 -1.33
C TYR A 29 8.42 10.11 -0.53
N LEU A 30 8.68 8.81 -0.39
CA LEU A 30 9.85 8.31 0.34
C LEU A 30 11.18 8.56 -0.40
N ARG A 31 11.16 8.86 -1.71
CA ARG A 31 12.34 9.25 -2.49
C ARG A 31 12.66 10.73 -2.31
N ASP A 32 11.63 11.55 -2.14
CA ASP A 32 11.72 12.98 -1.81
C ASP A 32 11.93 13.24 -0.31
N ASP A 33 12.11 12.19 0.50
CA ASP A 33 12.22 12.23 1.98
C ASP A 33 10.96 12.83 2.66
N ASP A 34 9.84 12.90 1.94
CA ASP A 34 8.57 13.42 2.44
C ASP A 34 7.78 12.33 3.18
N ILE A 35 8.21 12.04 4.40
CA ILE A 35 7.55 11.05 5.27
C ILE A 35 6.13 11.48 5.64
N THR A 36 5.87 12.79 5.71
CA THR A 36 4.54 13.32 6.06
C THR A 36 3.55 13.11 4.92
N GLY A 37 3.97 13.39 3.68
CA GLY A 37 3.21 13.09 2.47
C GLY A 37 2.94 11.59 2.30
N ALA A 38 3.96 10.75 2.52
CA ALA A 38 3.80 9.29 2.51
C ALA A 38 2.74 8.81 3.53
N ASN A 39 2.80 9.30 4.77
CA ASN A 39 1.83 8.94 5.80
C ASN A 39 0.41 9.44 5.49
N ALA A 40 0.27 10.67 4.98
CA ALA A 40 -1.03 11.21 4.58
C ALA A 40 -1.66 10.40 3.43
N PHE A 41 -0.86 10.01 2.45
CA PHE A 41 -1.32 9.15 1.36
C PHE A 41 -1.71 7.76 1.87
N MET A 42 -0.97 7.17 2.80
CA MET A 42 -1.33 5.89 3.40
C MET A 42 -2.62 5.95 4.23
N ASP A 43 -2.85 7.04 4.95
CA ASP A 43 -4.13 7.27 5.64
C ASP A 43 -5.28 7.40 4.64
N GLN A 44 -5.06 8.08 3.50
CA GLN A 44 -6.04 8.12 2.42
C GLN A 44 -6.35 6.71 1.88
N VAL A 45 -5.33 5.90 1.59
CA VAL A 45 -5.52 4.51 1.12
C VAL A 45 -6.29 3.69 2.15
N LEU A 46 -6.01 3.88 3.45
CA LEU A 46 -6.75 3.22 4.53
C LEU A 46 -8.23 3.62 4.54
N ASN A 47 -8.53 4.90 4.34
CA ASN A 47 -9.90 5.41 4.34
C ASN A 47 -10.68 5.04 3.06
N GLU A 48 -10.03 5.04 1.89
CA GLU A 48 -10.68 4.79 0.60
C GLU A 48 -10.78 3.31 0.24
N ALA A 49 -9.68 2.56 0.40
CA ALA A 49 -9.57 1.16 -0.02
C ALA A 49 -9.57 0.17 1.16
N GLY A 50 -9.50 0.69 2.39
CA GLY A 50 -9.55 -0.10 3.61
C GLY A 50 -8.21 -0.69 4.04
N LYS A 51 -8.21 -1.27 5.23
CA LYS A 51 -7.02 -1.81 5.89
C LYS A 51 -6.28 -2.89 5.08
N GLY A 52 -7.02 -3.69 4.31
CA GLY A 52 -6.42 -4.74 3.49
C GLY A 52 -5.48 -4.20 2.40
N CYS A 53 -5.91 -3.17 1.67
CA CYS A 53 -5.06 -2.52 0.65
C CYS A 53 -3.91 -1.77 1.30
N HIS A 54 -4.17 -1.05 2.39
CA HIS A 54 -3.14 -0.36 3.17
C HIS A 54 -2.00 -1.32 3.58
N ASP A 55 -2.32 -2.46 4.19
CA ASP A 55 -1.32 -3.41 4.67
C ASP A 55 -0.54 -4.04 3.50
N LEU A 56 -1.17 -4.28 2.34
CA LEU A 56 -0.49 -4.78 1.14
C LEU A 56 0.50 -3.78 0.54
N VAL A 57 0.14 -2.50 0.51
CA VAL A 57 1.01 -1.43 0.02
C VAL A 57 2.24 -1.33 0.94
N LEU A 58 2.04 -1.33 2.26
CA LEU A 58 3.14 -1.29 3.23
C LEU A 58 4.07 -2.52 3.16
N ASP A 59 3.51 -3.73 3.06
CA ASP A 59 4.31 -4.95 2.89
C ASP A 59 5.15 -4.89 1.61
N THR A 60 4.56 -4.42 0.51
CA THR A 60 5.27 -4.30 -0.76
C THR A 60 6.44 -3.31 -0.66
N ILE A 61 6.21 -2.12 -0.10
CA ILE A 61 7.25 -1.09 0.08
C ILE A 61 8.35 -1.59 1.02
N SER A 62 7.99 -2.29 2.08
CA SER A 62 8.96 -2.87 3.03
C SER A 62 9.88 -3.86 2.32
N ARG A 63 9.32 -4.74 1.49
CA ARG A 63 10.11 -5.68 0.69
C ARG A 63 11.01 -4.97 -0.31
N LEU A 64 10.51 -3.95 -1.00
CA LEU A 64 11.29 -3.16 -1.96
C LEU A 64 12.49 -2.47 -1.29
N ARG A 65 12.31 -1.99 -0.06
CA ARG A 65 13.38 -1.34 0.74
C ARG A 65 14.21 -2.32 1.58
N GLY A 66 13.95 -3.63 1.49
CA GLY A 66 14.67 -4.65 2.26
C GLY A 66 14.41 -4.60 3.77
N GLN A 67 13.30 -3.99 4.20
CA GLN A 67 12.87 -3.97 5.59
C GLN A 67 12.04 -5.21 5.92
N ALA A 68 12.30 -5.80 7.09
CA ALA A 68 11.71 -7.08 7.50
C ALA A 68 10.20 -7.00 7.76
N ASP A 69 9.69 -5.85 8.19
CA ASP A 69 8.26 -5.60 8.37
C ASP A 69 7.99 -4.09 8.43
N TRP A 70 6.85 -3.66 7.89
CA TRP A 70 6.45 -2.25 7.89
C TRP A 70 6.16 -1.71 9.29
N ARG A 71 5.78 -2.57 10.25
CA ARG A 71 5.60 -2.16 11.66
C ARG A 71 6.93 -1.86 12.35
N THR A 72 8.05 -2.17 11.70
CA THR A 72 9.40 -1.82 12.16
C THR A 72 9.89 -0.50 11.59
N PHE A 73 9.05 0.29 10.91
CA PHE A 73 9.35 1.69 10.59
C PHE A 73 9.40 2.49 11.90
N ILE A 74 10.53 2.37 12.61
CA ILE A 74 10.87 3.21 13.73
C ILE A 74 11.46 4.48 13.11
N PRO A 75 10.79 5.65 13.24
CA PRO A 75 11.42 6.90 12.84
C PRO A 75 12.74 7.00 13.62
N HIS A 76 13.85 7.12 12.89
CA HIS A 76 15.14 7.35 13.50
C HIS A 76 15.12 8.78 14.05
N GLU A 77 14.95 8.92 15.37
CA GLU A 77 15.28 10.15 16.10
C GLU A 77 16.81 10.36 16.12
#